data_AF-A0A7C3U9X1-F1
#
_entry.id   AF-A0A7C3U9X1-F1
#
_cell.length_a   1.000
_cell.length_b   1.000
_cell.length_c   1.000
_cell.angle_alpha   90.00
_cell.angle_beta   90.00
_cell.angle_gamma   90.00
#
_symmetry.space_group_name_H-M   'P 1'
#
loop_
_entity.id
_entity.type
_entity.pdbx_description
1 polymer ?
#
loop_
_entity_poly.entity_id
_entity_poly.type
_entity_poly.pdbx_seq_one_letter_code
_entity_poly.pdbx_strand_id
1 'polypeptide(L)'
;MRGRPKIKRTIRFFPEITYFKPAGIPLRNLGEVILSMDEVEAMRLAELEDLDQEEAAKKMKISRITFMRILHSAHKKITESLIYGKALRIEGGEIMAYQSRLGRALAKGLKDQNQRPWGRNFGRGQGLGGSETCICPQCKKEIPHQRGIPCIQQECPDCKVPLRGKFCR
;
A
#
# COMPACT_ATOMS: atom_id res chain seq x y z
N MET A 1 -13.01 29.74 -13.68
CA MET A 1 -14.00 29.61 -12.60
C MET A 1 -13.28 29.17 -11.33
N ARG A 2 -13.26 30.00 -10.27
CA ARG A 2 -12.80 29.53 -8.95
C ARG A 2 -13.93 28.68 -8.36
N GLY A 3 -13.73 27.37 -8.31
CA GLY A 3 -14.70 26.45 -7.71
C GLY A 3 -14.94 26.82 -6.24
N ARG A 4 -16.17 26.60 -5.76
CA ARG A 4 -16.52 26.77 -4.35
C ARG A 4 -15.48 26.03 -3.49
N PRO A 5 -14.85 26.69 -2.49
CA PRO A 5 -13.89 26.03 -1.61
C PRO A 5 -14.51 24.76 -1.03
N LYS A 6 -13.78 23.66 -1.08
CA LYS A 6 -14.25 22.40 -0.50
C LYS A 6 -14.41 22.64 1.01
N ILE A 7 -15.59 22.33 1.54
CA ILE A 7 -15.83 22.36 2.98
C ILE A 7 -14.85 21.38 3.62
N LYS A 8 -14.14 21.79 4.68
CA LYS A 8 -13.27 20.91 5.45
C LYS A 8 -14.12 19.82 6.10
N ARG A 9 -13.82 18.56 5.80
CA ARG A 9 -14.59 17.39 6.24
C ARG A 9 -13.95 16.78 7.49
N THR A 10 -14.76 16.12 8.31
CA THR A 10 -14.25 15.43 9.51
C THR A 10 -13.88 14.00 9.15
N ILE A 11 -12.59 13.68 9.18
CA ILE A 11 -12.06 12.32 9.02
C ILE A 11 -11.62 11.83 10.40
N ARG A 12 -12.06 10.63 10.80
CA ARG A 12 -11.72 10.05 12.11
C ARG A 12 -10.82 8.83 12.01
N PHE A 13 -10.64 8.28 10.81
CA PHE A 13 -9.81 7.12 10.56
C PHE A 13 -8.57 7.46 9.73
N PHE A 14 -7.42 6.91 10.15
CA PHE A 14 -6.14 7.03 9.46
C PHE A 14 -5.59 5.63 9.20
N PRO A 15 -5.60 5.15 7.94
CA PRO A 15 -5.07 3.84 7.63
C PRO A 15 -3.54 3.85 7.75
N GLU A 16 -2.96 2.86 8.41
CA GLU A 16 -1.51 2.65 8.43
C GLU A 16 -1.00 2.19 7.07
N ILE A 17 -1.82 1.44 6.34
CA ILE A 17 -1.54 0.96 4.99
C ILE A 17 -2.23 1.88 3.98
N THR A 18 -1.44 2.64 3.24
CA THR A 18 -1.93 3.62 2.26
C THR A 18 -1.72 3.17 0.80
N TYR A 19 -1.19 1.97 0.57
CA TYR A 19 -0.89 1.49 -0.78
C TYR A 19 -1.22 0.00 -0.91
N PHE A 20 -1.99 -0.33 -1.95
CA PHE A 20 -2.40 -1.69 -2.30
C PHE A 20 -2.07 -1.94 -3.76
N LYS A 21 -1.60 -3.16 -4.09
CA LYS A 21 -1.29 -3.53 -5.47
C LYS A 21 -1.55 -5.01 -5.71
N PRO A 22 -1.87 -5.43 -6.94
CA PRO A 22 -1.90 -6.84 -7.29
C PRO A 22 -0.53 -7.51 -7.11
N ALA A 23 -0.57 -8.77 -6.71
CA ALA A 23 0.62 -9.60 -6.58
C ALA A 23 1.22 -9.92 -7.97
N GLY A 24 2.54 -10.15 -8.02
CA GLY A 24 3.23 -10.61 -9.24
C GLY A 24 3.54 -9.53 -10.29
N ILE A 25 2.99 -8.32 -10.18
CA ILE A 25 3.24 -7.24 -11.14
C ILE A 25 4.09 -6.11 -10.51
N PRO A 26 5.21 -5.69 -11.14
CA PRO A 26 5.98 -4.54 -10.69
C PRO A 26 5.20 -3.23 -10.77
N LEU A 27 5.35 -2.35 -9.78
CA LEU A 27 4.64 -1.06 -9.70
C LEU A 27 4.81 -0.18 -10.95
N ARG A 28 6.02 -0.14 -11.52
CA ARG A 28 6.33 0.61 -12.74
C ARG A 28 5.47 0.24 -13.96
N ASN A 29 4.83 -0.92 -13.94
CA ASN A 29 4.00 -1.44 -15.03
C ASN A 29 2.50 -1.37 -14.70
N LEU A 30 2.11 -0.76 -13.57
CA LEU A 30 0.74 -0.67 -13.11
C LEU A 30 0.21 0.75 -13.26
N GLY A 31 -1.03 0.87 -13.74
CA GLY A 31 -1.79 2.10 -13.54
C GLY A 31 -2.16 2.27 -12.07
N GLU A 32 -2.29 3.51 -11.62
CA GLU A 32 -2.72 3.83 -10.25
C GLU A 32 -4.12 4.43 -10.24
N VAL A 33 -4.88 4.10 -9.20
CA VAL A 33 -6.13 4.76 -8.83
C VAL A 33 -5.94 5.38 -7.44
N ILE A 34 -6.28 6.66 -7.33
CA ILE A 34 -6.11 7.42 -6.09
C ILE A 34 -7.44 7.49 -5.34
N LEU A 35 -7.52 6.85 -4.17
CA LEU A 35 -8.59 7.03 -3.20
C LEU A 35 -8.26 8.18 -2.26
N SER A 36 -9.22 9.07 -2.04
CA SER A 36 -9.09 10.14 -1.08
C SER A 36 -9.43 9.68 0.34
N MET A 37 -8.87 10.32 1.36
CA MET A 37 -9.24 10.03 2.76
C MET A 37 -10.73 10.21 3.04
N ASP A 38 -11.40 11.14 2.36
CA ASP A 38 -12.85 11.32 2.45
C ASP A 38 -13.61 10.10 1.90
N GLU A 39 -13.13 9.52 0.80
CA GLU A 39 -13.70 8.31 0.19
C GLU A 39 -13.52 7.10 1.11
N VAL A 40 -12.35 6.98 1.76
CA VAL A 40 -12.07 5.92 2.74
C VAL A 40 -12.96 6.05 3.97
N GLU A 41 -13.09 7.25 4.53
CA GLU A 41 -13.99 7.49 5.68
C GLU A 41 -15.45 7.20 5.32
N ALA A 42 -15.90 7.61 4.12
CA ALA A 42 -17.26 7.34 3.68
C ALA A 42 -17.56 5.84 3.55
N MET A 43 -16.65 5.06 2.97
CA MET A 43 -16.78 3.60 2.89
C MET A 43 -16.76 2.96 4.27
N ARG A 44 -15.87 3.41 5.17
CA ARG A 44 -15.80 2.91 6.55
C ARG A 44 -17.13 3.12 7.28
N LEU A 45 -17.73 4.31 7.16
CA LEU A 45 -19.00 4.63 7.82
C LEU A 45 -20.19 3.88 7.23
N ALA A 46 -20.26 3.74 5.90
CA ALA A 46 -21.39 3.10 5.23
C ALA A 46 -21.30 1.57 5.24
N GLU A 47 -20.14 1.00 4.94
CA GLU A 47 -19.99 -0.43 4.63
C GLU A 47 -19.38 -1.24 5.79
N LEU A 48 -18.75 -0.60 6.78
CA LEU A 48 -18.18 -1.29 7.95
C LEU A 48 -18.87 -0.92 9.27
N GLU A 49 -19.34 0.32 9.41
CA GLU A 49 -20.17 0.72 10.56
C GLU A 49 -21.68 0.57 10.29
N ASP A 50 -22.07 0.14 9.08
CA ASP A 50 -23.47 -0.06 8.65
C ASP A 50 -24.40 1.13 8.95
N LEU A 51 -23.86 2.36 8.91
CA LEU A 51 -24.67 3.56 9.16
C LEU A 51 -25.50 3.92 7.95
N ASP A 52 -26.67 4.51 8.21
CA ASP A 52 -27.44 5.11 7.13
C ASP A 52 -26.71 6.33 6.54
N GLN A 53 -27.12 6.71 5.32
CA GLN A 53 -26.50 7.82 4.58
C GLN A 53 -26.62 9.17 5.29
N GLU A 54 -27.67 9.36 6.09
CA GLU A 54 -27.91 10.61 6.78
C GLU A 54 -27.03 10.73 8.03
N GLU A 55 -26.92 9.65 8.81
CA GLU A 55 -26.04 9.51 9.96
C GLU A 55 -24.56 9.62 9.57
N ALA A 56 -24.14 8.93 8.52
CA ALA A 56 -22.79 9.00 8.02
C ALA A 56 -22.42 10.41 7.51
N ALA A 57 -23.35 11.07 6.81
CA ALA A 57 -23.18 12.46 6.38
C ALA A 57 -23.08 13.43 7.57
N LYS A 58 -23.90 13.25 8.61
CA LYS A 58 -23.83 14.00 9.88
C LYS A 58 -22.46 13.82 10.54
N LYS A 59 -21.93 12.59 10.64
CA LYS A 59 -20.60 12.31 11.21
C LYS A 59 -19.47 13.01 10.44
N MET A 60 -19.56 13.07 9.10
CA MET A 60 -18.59 13.76 8.24
C MET A 60 -18.78 15.28 8.15
N LYS A 61 -19.88 15.82 8.72
CA LYS A 61 -20.30 17.23 8.64
C LYS A 61 -20.52 17.73 7.21
N ILE A 62 -21.17 16.91 6.39
CA ILE A 62 -21.50 17.22 4.99
C ILE A 62 -22.98 16.96 4.70
N SER A 63 -23.48 17.44 3.57
CA SER A 63 -24.83 17.10 3.13
C SER A 63 -24.92 15.64 2.69
N ARG A 64 -26.11 15.03 2.88
CA ARG A 64 -26.40 13.66 2.42
C ARG A 64 -26.04 13.44 0.94
N ILE A 65 -26.37 14.39 0.07
CA ILE A 65 -26.01 14.32 -1.35
C ILE A 65 -24.49 14.33 -1.57
N THR A 66 -23.75 15.13 -0.80
CA THR A 66 -22.27 15.14 -0.89
C THR A 66 -21.69 13.80 -0.45
N PHE A 67 -22.23 13.22 0.63
CA PHE A 67 -21.82 11.91 1.11
C PHE A 67 -22.04 10.82 0.05
N MET A 68 -23.24 10.76 -0.54
CA MET A 68 -23.55 9.81 -1.62
C MET A 68 -22.60 9.95 -2.81
N ARG A 69 -22.26 11.18 -3.21
CA ARG A 69 -21.30 11.43 -4.30
C ARG A 69 -19.90 10.93 -3.97
N ILE A 70 -19.46 11.10 -2.72
CA ILE A 70 -18.16 10.61 -2.24
C ILE A 70 -18.17 9.07 -2.24
N LEU A 71 -19.18 8.44 -1.64
CA LEU A 71 -19.30 6.99 -1.58
C LEU A 71 -19.33 6.35 -2.98
N HIS A 72 -20.15 6.91 -3.89
CA HIS A 72 -20.21 6.45 -5.27
C HIS A 72 -18.86 6.59 -6.00
N SER A 73 -18.14 7.71 -5.79
CA SER A 73 -16.80 7.90 -6.34
C SER A 73 -15.81 6.86 -5.80
N ALA A 74 -15.89 6.55 -4.50
CA ALA A 74 -15.07 5.55 -3.84
C ALA A 74 -15.28 4.14 -4.45
N HIS A 75 -16.54 3.70 -4.58
CA HIS A 75 -16.87 2.41 -5.18
C HIS A 75 -16.40 2.32 -6.62
N LYS A 76 -16.61 3.37 -7.43
CA LYS A 76 -16.12 3.39 -8.81
C LYS A 76 -14.61 3.15 -8.90
N LYS A 77 -13.84 3.81 -8.03
CA LYS A 77 -12.37 3.69 -7.99
C LYS A 77 -11.89 2.32 -7.55
N ILE A 78 -12.52 1.75 -6.52
CA ILE A 78 -12.21 0.38 -6.09
C ILE A 78 -12.53 -0.61 -7.20
N THR A 79 -13.72 -0.53 -7.80
CA THR A 79 -14.11 -1.38 -8.92
C THR A 79 -13.14 -1.25 -10.09
N GLU A 80 -12.72 -0.03 -10.44
CA GLU A 80 -11.72 0.19 -11.49
C GLU A 80 -10.38 -0.50 -11.18
N SER A 81 -9.92 -0.42 -9.92
CA SER A 81 -8.70 -1.11 -9.50
C SER A 81 -8.82 -2.63 -9.59
N LEU A 82 -9.94 -3.19 -9.11
CA LEU A 82 -10.16 -4.63 -9.12
C LEU A 82 -10.31 -5.18 -10.54
N ILE A 83 -11.04 -4.50 -11.42
CA ILE A 83 -11.32 -4.97 -12.78
C ILE A 83 -10.08 -4.84 -13.69
N TYR A 84 -9.35 -3.72 -13.62
CA TYR A 84 -8.21 -3.48 -14.50
C TYR A 84 -6.86 -3.84 -13.85
N GLY A 85 -6.87 -4.40 -12.64
CA GLY A 85 -5.66 -4.74 -11.90
C GLY A 85 -4.78 -3.53 -11.60
N LYS A 86 -5.37 -2.36 -11.34
CA LYS A 86 -4.59 -1.14 -11.02
C LYS A 86 -4.17 -1.14 -9.55
N ALA A 87 -3.05 -0.51 -9.25
CA ALA A 87 -2.68 -0.23 -7.87
C ALA A 87 -3.64 0.82 -7.26
N LEU A 88 -3.92 0.70 -5.96
CA LEU A 88 -4.70 1.67 -5.19
C LEU A 88 -3.78 2.41 -4.23
N ARG A 89 -3.78 3.73 -4.32
CA ARG A 89 -3.06 4.62 -3.41
C ARG A 89 -4.06 5.49 -2.66
N ILE A 90 -3.92 5.57 -1.35
CA ILE A 90 -4.74 6.44 -0.49
C ILE A 90 -3.98 7.76 -0.28
N GLU A 91 -4.62 8.89 -0.57
CA GLU A 91 -4.03 10.23 -0.47
C GLU A 91 -5.00 11.30 0.02
N GLY A 92 -4.44 12.44 0.44
CA GLY A 92 -5.17 13.69 0.61
C GLY A 92 -5.97 13.79 1.91
N GLY A 93 -6.72 14.89 2.03
CA GLY A 93 -7.49 15.26 3.22
C GLY A 93 -6.96 16.56 3.85
N GLU A 94 -7.71 17.66 3.73
CA GLU A 94 -7.53 18.80 4.63
C GLU A 94 -8.13 18.45 5.98
N ILE A 95 -7.36 17.74 6.79
CA ILE A 95 -7.79 17.24 8.08
C ILE A 95 -7.69 18.37 9.11
N MET A 96 -8.79 18.71 9.78
CA MET A 96 -8.69 19.28 11.14
C MET A 96 -8.24 18.15 12.05
N ALA A 97 -6.93 17.99 12.20
CA ALA A 97 -6.33 16.89 12.96
C ALA A 97 -6.73 17.03 14.43
N TYR A 98 -7.75 16.29 14.86
CA TYR A 98 -7.91 16.04 16.28
C TYR A 98 -6.76 15.13 16.67
N GLN A 99 -5.90 15.64 17.54
CA GLN A 99 -4.62 15.08 17.92
C GLN A 99 -4.78 13.67 18.50
N SER A 100 -4.71 12.63 17.67
CA SER A 100 -4.23 11.34 18.14
C SER A 100 -2.71 11.47 18.31
N ARG A 101 -2.19 10.94 19.41
CA ARG A 101 -0.78 11.07 19.83
C ARG A 101 0.24 10.56 18.77
N LEU A 102 -0.23 9.89 17.71
CA LEU A 102 0.52 9.44 16.53
C LEU A 102 0.92 10.56 15.54
N GLY A 103 0.21 11.69 15.50
CA GLY A 103 0.49 12.77 14.55
C GLY A 103 1.85 13.48 14.75
N ARG A 104 2.42 13.40 15.96
CA ARG A 104 3.74 13.99 16.25
C ARG A 104 4.91 13.19 15.64
N ALA A 105 4.73 11.91 15.34
CA ALA A 105 5.76 11.10 14.71
C ALA A 105 5.87 11.39 13.20
N LEU A 106 4.74 11.60 12.52
CA LEU A 106 4.70 11.90 11.08
C LEU A 106 5.20 13.32 10.74
N ALA A 107 4.99 14.30 11.62
CA ALA A 107 5.44 15.68 11.39
C ALA A 107 6.96 15.87 11.49
N LYS A 108 7.72 14.93 12.07
CA LYS A 108 9.19 14.98 12.10
C LYS A 108 9.86 14.37 10.86
N GLY A 109 9.10 13.71 9.97
CA GLY A 109 9.64 13.04 8.77
C GLY A 109 9.59 13.86 7.48
N LEU A 110 8.73 14.87 7.38
CA LEU A 110 8.68 15.77 6.22
C LEU A 110 9.62 16.97 6.41
N LYS A 111 10.92 16.74 6.25
CA LYS A 111 11.80 17.80 5.76
C LYS A 111 12.09 17.55 4.31
N ASP A 112 11.38 18.32 3.50
CA ASP A 112 11.71 18.65 2.12
C ASP A 112 13.21 18.99 2.01
N GLN A 113 13.95 18.20 1.24
CA GLN A 113 15.23 18.59 0.65
C GLN A 113 15.24 18.12 -0.81
N ASN A 114 14.30 18.65 -1.59
CA ASN A 114 14.42 18.68 -3.03
C ASN A 114 15.51 19.68 -3.48
N GLN A 115 16.76 19.43 -3.06
CA GLN A 115 17.97 20.16 -3.46
C GLN A 115 19.20 19.28 -3.15
N ARG A 116 19.35 18.16 -3.86
CA ARG A 116 20.67 17.55 -4.07
C ARG A 116 20.83 17.19 -5.55
N PRO A 117 21.96 17.53 -6.18
CA PRO A 117 22.17 17.34 -7.61
C PRO A 117 22.15 15.85 -7.98
N TRP A 118 21.73 15.54 -9.21
CA TRP A 118 22.00 14.26 -9.85
C TRP A 118 23.49 13.91 -9.72
N GLY A 119 23.83 12.93 -8.89
CA GLY A 119 25.21 12.48 -8.73
C GLY A 119 25.50 11.69 -7.45
N ARG A 120 25.73 10.37 -7.65
CA ARG A 120 26.49 9.42 -6.82
C ARG A 120 25.73 8.54 -5.80
N ASN A 121 25.91 7.23 -6.03
CA ASN A 121 25.64 6.05 -5.21
C ASN A 121 24.19 5.54 -5.03
N PHE A 122 23.73 4.84 -6.07
CA PHE A 122 22.87 3.66 -5.89
C PHE A 122 23.66 2.59 -5.09
N GLY A 123 23.33 2.43 -3.81
CA GLY A 123 23.98 1.50 -2.91
C GLY A 123 23.00 0.63 -2.14
N ARG A 124 22.71 -0.55 -2.70
CA ARG A 124 22.31 -1.81 -2.02
C ARG A 124 20.98 -1.78 -1.24
N GLY A 125 19.89 -2.03 -1.95
CA GLY A 125 18.70 -2.64 -1.35
C GLY A 125 19.06 -3.99 -0.74
N GLN A 126 18.96 -4.11 0.59
CA GLN A 126 18.94 -5.41 1.25
C GLN A 126 17.56 -6.02 1.02
N GLY A 127 17.48 -6.96 0.07
CA GLY A 127 16.30 -7.78 -0.13
C GLY A 127 16.06 -8.65 1.10
N LEU A 128 14.84 -8.59 1.64
CA LEU A 128 14.35 -9.50 2.66
C LEU A 128 13.95 -10.83 2.00
N GLY A 129 14.46 -11.95 2.52
CA GLY A 129 13.92 -13.29 2.27
C GLY A 129 14.76 -14.20 1.36
N GLY A 130 16.00 -14.51 1.76
CA GLY A 130 16.69 -15.72 1.30
C GLY A 130 16.50 -16.84 2.31
N SER A 131 16.14 -18.04 1.88
CA SER A 131 16.25 -19.25 2.70
C SER A 131 17.69 -19.41 3.20
N GLU A 132 17.92 -19.69 4.49
CA GLU A 132 19.27 -19.94 5.01
C GLU A 132 19.89 -21.23 4.43
N THR A 133 19.04 -22.19 4.07
CA THR A 133 19.43 -23.48 3.49
C THR A 133 18.71 -23.76 2.18
N CYS A 134 19.45 -24.31 1.22
CA CYS A 134 18.91 -24.89 0.00
C CYS A 134 18.79 -26.42 0.18
N ILE A 135 17.70 -27.04 -0.29
CA ILE A 135 17.44 -28.47 -0.23
C ILE A 135 17.39 -29.06 -1.65
N CYS A 136 18.04 -30.22 -1.83
CA CYS A 136 17.95 -30.99 -3.07
C CYS A 136 16.60 -31.74 -3.15
N PRO A 137 15.80 -31.59 -4.22
CA PRO A 137 14.52 -32.30 -4.34
C PRO A 137 14.67 -33.81 -4.54
N GLN A 138 15.85 -34.30 -4.95
CA GLN A 138 16.08 -35.71 -5.29
C GLN A 138 16.69 -36.49 -4.12
N CYS A 139 17.76 -35.99 -3.50
CA CYS A 139 18.43 -36.67 -2.38
C CYS A 139 18.14 -36.05 -1.01
N LYS A 140 17.35 -34.96 -0.95
CA LYS A 140 16.99 -34.22 0.29
C LYS A 140 18.16 -33.66 1.09
N LYS A 141 19.38 -33.64 0.53
CA LYS A 141 20.55 -33.04 1.17
C LYS A 141 20.37 -31.53 1.31
N GLU A 142 20.69 -31.00 2.49
CA GLU A 142 20.64 -29.57 2.82
C GLU A 142 22.04 -28.95 2.65
N ILE A 143 22.09 -27.82 1.96
CA ILE A 143 23.32 -27.11 1.57
C ILE A 143 23.14 -25.62 1.95
N PRO A 144 24.16 -24.93 2.47
CA PRO A 144 24.05 -23.52 2.82
C PRO A 144 23.72 -22.65 1.59
N HIS A 145 22.80 -21.71 1.74
CA HIS A 145 22.49 -20.77 0.67
C HIS A 145 23.66 -19.80 0.42
N GLN A 146 23.94 -19.53 -0.86
CA GLN A 146 25.02 -18.62 -1.25
C GLN A 146 24.42 -17.26 -1.60
N ARG A 147 24.83 -16.22 -0.86
CA ARG A 147 24.35 -14.85 -1.08
C ARG A 147 24.63 -14.40 -2.53
N GLY A 148 23.60 -13.90 -3.20
CA GLY A 148 23.68 -13.43 -4.58
C GLY A 148 23.42 -14.51 -5.64
N ILE A 149 23.31 -15.79 -5.25
CA ILE A 149 22.98 -16.90 -6.16
C ILE A 149 21.69 -17.58 -5.69
N PRO A 150 20.57 -17.39 -6.41
CA PRO A 150 19.31 -18.10 -6.12
C PRO A 150 19.52 -19.62 -6.02
N CYS A 151 18.87 -20.31 -5.07
CA CYS A 151 19.04 -21.76 -4.90
C CYS A 151 18.79 -22.55 -6.21
N ILE A 152 17.90 -22.06 -7.09
CA ILE A 152 17.61 -22.70 -8.38
C ILE A 152 18.79 -22.69 -9.36
N GLN A 153 19.77 -21.79 -9.16
CA GLN A 153 20.99 -21.71 -9.96
C GLN A 153 22.14 -22.54 -9.36
N GLN A 154 21.98 -23.09 -8.15
CA GLN A 154 22.96 -23.97 -7.53
C GLN A 154 22.62 -25.44 -7.79
N GLU A 155 23.64 -26.26 -8.03
CA GLU A 155 23.49 -27.69 -8.31
C GLU A 155 23.88 -28.54 -7.09
N CYS A 156 23.14 -29.63 -6.88
CA CYS A 156 23.48 -30.63 -5.87
C CYS A 156 24.77 -31.37 -6.25
N PRO A 157 25.78 -31.52 -5.36
CA PRO A 157 27.03 -32.20 -5.68
C PRO A 157 26.85 -33.69 -6.00
N ASP A 158 25.85 -34.35 -5.40
CA ASP A 158 25.60 -35.78 -5.64
C ASP A 158 24.64 -36.06 -6.82
N CYS A 159 23.65 -35.18 -7.04
CA CYS A 159 22.57 -35.42 -8.01
C CYS A 159 22.65 -34.54 -9.27
N LYS A 160 23.47 -33.48 -9.25
CA LYS A 160 23.58 -32.47 -10.32
C LYS A 160 22.23 -31.85 -10.74
N VAL A 161 21.26 -31.83 -9.83
CA VAL A 161 19.94 -31.19 -10.02
C VAL A 161 19.89 -29.85 -9.28
N PRO A 162 19.09 -28.87 -9.77
CA PRO A 162 18.97 -27.57 -9.13
C PRO A 162 18.32 -27.67 -7.74
N LEU A 163 18.86 -26.91 -6.79
CA LEU A 163 18.38 -26.88 -5.41
C LEU A 163 17.15 -25.97 -5.24
N ARG A 164 16.41 -26.15 -4.14
CA ARG A 164 15.25 -25.31 -3.77
C ARG A 164 15.50 -24.63 -2.43
N GLY A 165 15.02 -23.41 -2.23
CA GLY A 165 15.15 -22.73 -0.93
C GLY A 165 14.20 -23.33 0.12
N LYS A 166 14.72 -23.68 1.30
CA LYS A 166 13.92 -24.02 2.46
C LYS A 166 13.49 -22.71 3.13
N PHE A 167 12.30 -22.22 2.79
CA PHE A 167 11.75 -21.03 3.42
C PHE A 167 11.52 -21.32 4.91
N CYS A 168 12.13 -20.52 5.81
CA CYS A 168 11.75 -20.54 7.22
C CYS A 168 10.25 -20.25 7.30
N ARG A 169 9.47 -21.20 7.80
CA ARG A 169 8.09 -20.96 8.23
C ARG A 169 8.10 -20.26 9.58
#